data_AF-A0AAV4JQZ7-F1
#
_entry.id   AF-A0AAV4JQZ7-F1
#
_cell.length_a   1.000
_cell.length_b   1.000
_cell.length_c   1.000
_cell.angle_alpha   90.00
_cell.angle_beta   90.00
_cell.angle_gamma   90.00
#
_symmetry.space_group_name_H-M   'P 1'
#
loop_
_entity.id
_entity.type
_entity.pdbx_description
1 polymer ?
#
loop_
_entity_poly.entity_id
_entity_poly.type
_entity_poly.pdbx_seq_one_letter_code
_entity_poly.pdbx_strand_id
1 'polypeptide(L)' 'MLTDEIKMQRKTMCAKPLKDYDEEGEEFIQRIVTGDESWVHHYDPESKRQLMEYRHNGSPSPRKFKIVASARKVMLAVF' A
#
# COMPACT_ATOMS: atom_id res chain seq x y z
N MET A 1 18.41 -6.01 -3.60
CA MET A 1 19.12 -5.18 -4.59
C MET A 1 18.69 -5.64 -5.97
N LEU A 2 18.37 -4.74 -6.91
CA LEU A 2 17.93 -5.13 -8.26
C LEU A 2 19.11 -5.64 -9.10
N THR A 3 18.89 -6.65 -9.93
CA THR A 3 19.87 -7.13 -10.90
C THR A 3 20.03 -6.12 -12.05
N ASP A 4 21.17 -6.14 -12.73
CA ASP A 4 21.41 -5.23 -13.87
C ASP A 4 20.47 -5.51 -15.05
N GLU A 5 20.08 -6.77 -15.23
CA GLU A 5 19.04 -7.16 -16.18
C GLU A 5 17.69 -6.50 -15.87
N ILE A 6 17.23 -6.55 -14.60
CA ILE A 6 15.97 -5.90 -14.19
C ILE A 6 16.05 -4.37 -14.39
N LYS A 7 17.21 -3.76 -14.12
CA LYS A 7 17.40 -2.32 -14.36
C LYS A 7 17.26 -1.98 -15.85
N MET A 8 17.89 -2.77 -16.72
CA MET A 8 17.84 -2.56 -18.16
C MET A 8 16.42 -2.76 -18.70
N GLN A 9 15.74 -3.82 -18.26
CA GLN A 9 14.34 -4.08 -18.59
C GLN A 9 13.43 -2.91 -18.20
N ARG A 10 13.55 -2.41 -16.96
CA ARG A 10 12.78 -1.25 -16.49
C ARG A 10 13.03 0.00 -17.34
N LYS A 11 14.30 0.29 -17.69
CA LYS A 11 14.65 1.44 -18.54
C LYS A 11 13.98 1.34 -19.91
N THR A 12 14.01 0.16 -20.53
CA THR A 12 13.38 -0.09 -21.82
C THR A 12 11.85 0.06 -21.73
N MET A 13 11.22 -0.49 -20.68
CA MET A 13 9.77 -0.40 -20.48
C MET A 13 9.29 1.04 -20.30
N CYS A 14 10.05 1.89 -19.59
CA CYS A 14 9.67 3.28 -19.36
C CYS A 14 9.83 4.19 -20.59
N ALA A 15 10.55 3.76 -21.64
CA ALA A 15 10.85 4.62 -22.78
C ALA A 15 9.59 5.09 -23.54
N LYS A 16 8.62 4.20 -23.73
CA LYS A 16 7.37 4.53 -24.43
C LYS A 16 6.42 5.39 -23.59
N PRO A 17 6.05 5.01 -22.35
CA PRO A 17 5.18 5.83 -21.50
C PRO A 17 5.74 7.23 -21.26
N LEU A 18 7.07 7.37 -21.18
CA LEU A 18 7.71 8.69 -21.04
C LEU A 18 7.49 9.55 -22.28
N LYS A 19 7.66 8.97 -23.48
CA LYS A 19 7.38 9.68 -24.74
C LYS A 19 5.90 10.06 -24.85
N ASP A 20 5.00 9.16 -24.51
CA ASP A 20 3.56 9.41 -24.55
C ASP A 20 3.18 10.56 -23.58
N TYR A 21 3.81 10.61 -22.40
CA TYR A 21 3.67 11.75 -21.48
C TYR A 21 4.27 13.06 -22.02
N ASP A 22 5.42 13.02 -22.70
CA ASP A 22 6.01 14.21 -23.32
C ASP A 22 5.12 14.80 -24.43
N GLU A 23 4.34 13.96 -25.12
CA GLU A 23 3.43 14.37 -26.21
C GLU A 23 2.06 14.84 -25.70
N GLU A 24 1.49 14.17 -24.69
CA GLU A 24 0.09 14.34 -24.27
C GLU A 24 -0.05 14.94 -22.85
N GLY A 25 1.02 15.02 -22.07
CA GLY A 25 1.05 15.60 -20.74
C GLY A 25 0.10 14.92 -19.75
N GLU A 26 -0.60 15.71 -18.94
CA GLU A 26 -1.53 15.23 -17.91
C GLU A 26 -2.72 14.43 -18.48
N GLU A 27 -3.11 14.67 -19.73
CA GLU A 27 -4.20 13.89 -20.35
C GLU A 27 -3.84 12.41 -20.48
N PHE A 28 -2.57 12.08 -20.69
CA PHE A 28 -2.10 10.70 -20.71
C PHE A 28 -2.29 10.04 -19.34
N ILE A 29 -1.92 10.74 -18.26
CA ILE A 29 -2.04 10.24 -16.88
C ILE A 29 -3.51 10.02 -16.50
N GLN A 30 -4.39 10.94 -16.87
CA GLN A 30 -5.82 10.87 -16.54
C GLN A 30 -6.55 9.67 -17.19
N ARG A 31 -5.99 9.11 -18.26
CA ARG A 31 -6.53 7.92 -18.94
C ARG A 31 -6.04 6.61 -18.33
N ILE A 32 -5.03 6.64 -17.45
CA ILE A 32 -4.49 5.45 -16.80
C ILE A 32 -5.41 5.02 -15.66
N VAL A 33 -6.06 3.88 -15.84
CA VAL A 33 -6.69 3.13 -14.75
C VAL A 33 -5.64 2.17 -14.20
N THR A 34 -5.40 2.19 -12.88
CA THR A 34 -4.39 1.36 -12.23
C THR A 34 -5.00 0.61 -11.07
N GLY A 35 -4.57 -0.63 -10.89
CA GLY A 35 -5.03 -1.47 -9.82
C GLY A 35 -3.93 -2.38 -9.30
N ASP A 36 -4.07 -2.80 -8.05
CA ASP A 36 -3.15 -3.74 -7.41
C ASP A 36 -3.86 -4.51 -6.29
N GLU A 37 -3.26 -5.63 -5.91
CA GLU A 37 -3.73 -6.47 -4.82
C GLU A 37 -2.83 -6.29 -3.59
N SER A 38 -3.45 -6.05 -2.43
CA SER A 38 -2.73 -5.97 -1.16
C SER A 38 -3.39 -6.83 -0.09
N TRP A 39 -2.60 -7.28 0.89
CA TRP A 39 -3.11 -8.02 2.03
C TRP A 39 -3.49 -7.06 3.15
N VAL A 40 -4.77 -7.07 3.54
CA VAL A 40 -5.27 -6.32 4.70
C VAL A 40 -5.41 -7.26 5.88
N HIS A 41 -4.69 -6.97 6.96
CA HIS A 41 -4.72 -7.74 8.19
C HIS A 41 -5.84 -7.24 9.11
N HIS A 42 -6.60 -8.15 9.73
CA HIS A 42 -7.63 -7.77 10.71
C HIS A 42 -7.05 -7.14 11.99
N TYR A 43 -5.77 -7.42 12.28
CA TYR A 43 -5.06 -6.85 13.41
C TYR A 43 -3.71 -6.34 12.94
N ASP A 44 -3.53 -5.04 13.05
CA ASP A 44 -2.27 -4.36 12.80
C ASP A 44 -1.73 -3.75 14.12
N PRO A 45 -0.55 -4.18 14.60
CA PRO A 45 0.10 -3.61 15.78
C PRO A 45 0.34 -2.10 15.67
N GLU A 46 0.57 -1.57 14.47
CA GLU A 46 0.85 -0.16 14.25
C GLU A 46 -0.40 0.69 14.41
N SER A 47 -1.51 0.29 13.78
CA SER A 47 -2.85 0.87 14.01
C SER A 47 -3.25 0.86 15.49
N LYS A 48 -2.91 -0.21 16.24
CA LYS A 48 -3.15 -0.25 17.68
C LYS A 48 -2.29 0.75 18.45
N ARG A 49 -1.04 0.96 18.05
CA ARG A 49 -0.15 1.95 18.68
C ARG A 49 -0.69 3.36 18.47
N GLN A 50 -1.11 3.67 17.25
CA GLN A 50 -1.78 4.94 16.93
C GLN A 50 -3.07 5.11 17.76
N LEU A 51 -3.94 4.10 17.82
CA LEU A 51 -5.17 4.17 18.64
C LEU A 51 -4.90 4.33 20.14
N MET A 52 -3.77 3.85 20.67
CA MET A 52 -3.39 4.08 22.06
C MET A 52 -2.92 5.52 22.31
N GLU A 53 -2.31 6.18 21.32
CA GLU A 53 -1.90 7.58 21.40
C GLU A 53 -3.10 8.54 21.38
N TYR A 54 -4.20 8.18 20.71
CA TYR A 54 -5.45 8.98 20.69
C TYR A 54 -6.34 8.84 21.93
N ARG A 55 -5.91 8.15 23.00
CA ARG A 55 -6.74 7.95 24.19
C ARG A 55 -6.71 9.14 25.14
N HIS A 56 -7.90 9.56 25.59
CA HIS A 56 -8.05 10.52 26.69
C HIS A 56 -7.70 9.90 28.06
N ASN A 57 -7.16 10.74 28.95
CA ASN A 57 -6.63 10.40 30.29
C ASN A 57 -7.63 9.75 31.28
N GLY A 58 -8.91 9.58 30.93
CA GLY A 58 -9.94 8.95 31.77
C GLY A 58 -10.45 7.60 31.29
N SER A 59 -9.88 7.05 30.21
CA SER A 59 -10.40 5.82 29.59
C SER A 59 -10.02 4.55 30.40
N PRO A 60 -10.96 3.61 30.66
CA PRO A 60 -10.68 2.40 31.45
C PRO A 60 -9.54 1.57 30.84
N SER A 61 -8.63 1.04 31.66
CA SER A 61 -7.51 0.23 31.15
C SER A 61 -8.05 -0.93 30.31
N PRO A 62 -7.60 -1.09 29.06
CA PRO A 62 -8.16 -2.11 28.19
C PRO A 62 -7.79 -3.49 28.75
N ARG A 63 -8.80 -4.33 29.00
CA ARG A 63 -8.58 -5.77 29.24
C ARG A 63 -7.91 -6.34 28.01
N LYS A 64 -6.61 -6.59 28.12
CA LYS A 64 -5.80 -7.22 27.07
C LYS A 64 -6.24 -8.68 26.95
N PHE A 65 -7.26 -8.95 26.13
CA PHE A 65 -7.34 -10.28 25.55
C PHE A 65 -6.09 -10.43 24.68
N LYS A 66 -5.21 -11.37 25.04
CA LYS A 66 -4.14 -11.84 24.15
C LYS A 66 -4.84 -12.59 23.01
N ILE A 67 -5.42 -11.83 22.09
CA ILE A 67 -5.80 -12.35 20.79
C ILE A 67 -4.44 -12.59 20.12
N VAL A 68 -3.98 -13.84 20.16
CA VAL A 68 -2.99 -14.34 19.20
C VAL A 68 -3.42 -13.75 17.87
N ALA A 69 -2.52 -13.10 17.14
CA ALA A 69 -2.81 -12.54 15.83
C ALA A 69 -3.42 -13.66 14.98
N SER A 70 -4.75 -13.79 15.02
CA SER A 70 -5.43 -14.83 14.27
C SER A 70 -5.15 -14.41 12.85
N ALA A 71 -4.45 -15.27 12.13
CA ALA A 71 -3.87 -15.07 10.81
C ALA A 71 -4.91 -14.82 9.71
N ARG A 72 -6.02 -14.15 10.04
CA ARG A 72 -7.04 -13.68 9.15
C ARG A 72 -6.49 -12.43 8.48
N LYS A 73 -6.15 -12.58 7.22
CA LYS A 73 -5.93 -11.49 6.27
C LYS A 73 -6.94 -11.66 5.14
N VAL A 74 -7.39 -10.54 4.60
CA VAL A 74 -8.21 -10.51 3.38
C VAL A 74 -7.35 -9.91 2.27
N MET A 75 -7.58 -10.38 1.05
CA MET A 75 -6.99 -9.76 -0.13
C MET A 75 -7.90 -8.62 -0.56
N LEU A 76 -7.34 -7.44 -0.68
CA LEU A 76 -7.99 -6.25 -1.22
C LEU A 76 -7.48 -6.06 -2.65
N ALA A 77 -8.37 -6.07 -3.62
CA ALA A 77 -8.09 -5.63 -4.97
C ALA A 77 -8.64 -4.21 -5.15
N VAL A 78 -7.79 -3.27 -5.60
CA VAL A 78 -8.17 -1.89 -5.94
C VAL A 78 -7.96 -1.72 -7.44
N PHE A 79 -8.85 -0.97 -8.10
CA PHE A 79 -8.82 -0.67 -9.54
C PHE A 79 -9.15 0.81 -9.77
#